data_AF-A0A7L2QGL3-F1
#
_entry.id   AF-A0A7L2QGL3-F1
#
_cell.length_a   1.000
_cell.length_b   1.000
_cell.length_c   1.000
_cell.angle_alpha   90.00
_cell.angle_beta   90.00
_cell.angle_gamma   90.00
#
_symmetry.space_group_name_H-M   'P 1'
#
loop_
_entity.id
_entity.type
_entity.pdbx_description
1 polymer ?
#
loop_
_entity_poly.entity_id
_entity_poly.type
_entity_poly.pdbx_seq_one_letter_code
_entity_poly.pdbx_strand_id
1 'polypeptide(L)'
;TDFGVTVTFDWYSYARVILPTTYSGAVCGLCGNANGDPDDDFVTPAGHRASHETQLGDSWKVGDVPGCSAGCGTECPVCDAVKVQPYRGDRYCGVIARAGGPFRECHRVINPEPFLQDCAFDACHYKGHRDTVCQGVSAYVTACQSHGVVVETWRTAEFCALSCPPHSHYEICGSPCQPTCQTPSIPTSCPTSPCSEGCFCDTGYVLSGSDCVPDSECGCEYLGHYYQKDTEFYPSCRERCRCGANGTVTCQEAFCGAHEECRVEDGVLGCHPTGYGRLVVSGDPHYVTFDGRTFNIPGSCTYILARVCEPARRLINFTVLVEHEAGSHGDPALMKRVVVSIHGYTITMERGRRWEVDLERYTLPLVTEDKNLRIGQEGNNIILHTAAGIRILYNTATFLLITVPDIYRGRLCGLGGDYDGDPSDDFRLPSGALAETTQEFVTSWKVPEKDRACSDGCDDGVCSRCDVTKEATYGRNGSCGIIRDAEGPFRGCHPRVSPVEYFTHCVHDVCAANGDRAALCHALQAYAAACQAAGAMVGAWRTKEFCPLSCPPNSHYELCTRTCDLTCAALVGPARCSWGCFEGCQCDEGFVFDGDTCVSPERCGC
;
A
#
# COMPACT_ATOMS: atom_id res chain seq x y z
N THR A 1 19.77 23.65 9.31
CA THR A 1 18.95 24.84 9.60
C THR A 1 19.85 26.00 9.97
N ASP A 2 19.34 27.23 10.02
CA ASP A 2 20.09 28.42 10.47
C ASP A 2 20.53 28.32 11.96
N PHE A 3 19.80 27.55 12.76
CA PHE A 3 20.15 27.19 14.14
C PHE A 3 21.00 25.91 14.26
N GLY A 4 21.59 25.42 13.17
CA GLY A 4 22.65 24.39 13.20
C GLY A 4 22.20 22.93 13.30
N VAL A 5 20.90 22.63 13.26
CA VAL A 5 20.41 21.25 13.21
C VAL A 5 20.47 20.72 11.77
N THR A 6 20.96 19.49 11.60
CA THR A 6 21.03 18.80 10.31
C THR A 6 20.33 17.47 10.40
N VAL A 7 19.39 17.22 9.48
CA VAL A 7 18.70 15.94 9.34
C VAL A 7 19.08 15.31 8.01
N THR A 8 19.38 14.02 8.01
CA THR A 8 19.68 13.24 6.81
C THR A 8 18.77 12.02 6.79
N PHE A 9 18.17 11.73 5.65
CA PHE A 9 17.34 10.56 5.42
C PHE A 9 17.62 10.02 4.01
N ASP A 10 17.84 8.72 3.88
CA ASP A 10 18.19 8.07 2.61
C ASP A 10 16.98 7.55 1.81
N TRP A 11 15.76 7.88 2.26
CA TRP A 11 14.48 7.39 1.72
C TRP A 11 14.16 5.93 2.00
N TYR A 12 15.00 5.22 2.75
CA TYR A 12 14.84 3.79 2.97
C TYR A 12 15.03 3.39 4.44
N SER A 13 16.25 3.32 4.96
CA SER A 13 16.54 2.74 6.28
C SER A 13 17.48 3.59 7.15
N TYR A 14 18.08 4.65 6.62
CA TYR A 14 19.01 5.49 7.37
C TYR A 14 18.44 6.87 7.65
N ALA A 15 18.29 7.21 8.93
CA ALA A 15 17.98 8.54 9.41
C ALA A 15 19.04 9.01 10.41
N ARG A 16 19.50 10.26 10.28
CA ARG A 16 20.47 10.88 11.20
C ARG A 16 20.04 12.30 11.56
N VAL A 17 20.21 12.65 12.83
CA VAL A 17 20.06 14.01 13.33
C VAL A 17 21.37 14.45 13.99
N ILE A 18 21.93 15.58 13.55
CA ILE A 18 23.09 16.23 14.17
C ILE A 18 22.60 17.52 14.82
N LEU A 19 22.92 17.66 16.11
CA LEU A 19 22.53 18.80 16.94
C LEU A 19 23.79 19.57 17.40
N PRO A 20 23.74 20.91 17.47
CA PRO A 20 24.73 21.70 18.19
C PRO A 20 24.72 21.36 19.69
N THR A 21 25.88 21.47 20.35
CA THR A 21 26.01 21.19 21.79
C THR A 21 25.14 22.09 22.68
N THR A 22 24.61 23.19 22.15
CA THR A 22 23.62 24.04 22.85
C THR A 22 22.30 23.33 23.14
N TYR A 23 22.01 22.21 22.47
CA TYR A 23 20.83 21.38 22.71
C TYR A 23 21.03 20.34 23.83
N SER A 24 22.22 20.28 24.42
CA SER A 24 22.57 19.31 25.45
C SER A 24 21.64 19.40 26.66
N GLY A 25 20.98 18.29 27.01
CA GLY A 25 19.98 18.20 28.08
C GLY A 25 18.63 18.88 27.78
N ALA A 26 18.47 19.50 26.61
CA ALA A 26 17.25 20.19 26.20
C ALA A 26 16.37 19.39 25.25
N VAL A 27 16.87 18.26 24.73
CA VAL A 27 16.14 17.35 23.84
C VAL A 27 15.64 16.13 24.59
N CYS A 28 14.64 15.47 24.03
CA CYS A 28 14.10 14.21 24.52
C CYS A 28 13.54 13.41 23.33
N GLY A 29 13.59 12.08 23.43
CA GLY A 29 13.08 11.17 22.41
C GLY A 29 13.86 9.86 22.41
N LEU A 30 13.71 9.09 21.34
CA LEU A 30 14.45 7.83 21.15
C LEU A 30 15.96 8.03 21.03
N CYS A 31 16.42 9.24 20.70
CA CYS A 31 17.84 9.59 20.64
C CYS A 31 18.38 10.13 21.98
N GLY A 32 17.64 9.96 23.08
CA GLY A 32 18.07 10.40 24.40
C GLY A 32 17.99 11.91 24.62
N ASN A 33 18.82 12.42 25.53
CA ASN A 33 18.80 13.83 25.96
C ASN A 33 20.04 14.65 25.53
N ALA A 34 21.02 14.00 24.89
CA ALA A 34 22.27 14.60 24.40
C ALA A 34 23.11 15.32 25.47
N ASN A 35 23.05 14.90 26.74
CA ASN A 35 23.89 15.44 27.83
C ASN A 35 25.31 14.83 27.89
N GLY A 36 25.57 13.78 27.10
CA GLY A 36 26.85 13.07 27.06
C GLY A 36 26.95 11.88 28.02
N ASP A 37 25.87 11.56 28.74
CA ASP A 37 25.75 10.42 29.65
C ASP A 37 24.81 9.35 29.04
N PRO A 38 25.35 8.27 28.45
CA PRO A 38 24.50 7.23 27.85
C PRO A 38 23.66 6.46 28.87
N ASP A 39 23.96 6.53 30.17
CA ASP A 39 23.23 5.79 31.20
C ASP A 39 21.83 6.36 31.49
N ASP A 40 21.55 7.61 31.06
CA ASP A 40 20.27 8.29 31.26
C ASP A 40 19.47 8.55 29.97
N ASP A 41 19.90 7.99 28.84
CA ASP A 41 19.21 8.14 27.55
C ASP A 41 17.98 7.24 27.41
N PHE A 42 17.87 6.16 28.19
CA PHE A 42 16.71 5.25 28.21
C PHE A 42 15.57 5.79 29.06
N VAL A 43 15.04 6.97 28.73
CA VAL A 43 13.99 7.65 29.49
C VAL A 43 12.71 7.80 28.68
N THR A 44 11.59 7.44 29.30
CA THR A 44 10.24 7.59 28.75
C THR A 44 9.77 9.05 28.81
N PRO A 45 8.72 9.46 28.06
CA PRO A 45 8.19 10.83 28.15
C PRO A 45 7.76 11.24 29.57
N ALA A 46 7.44 10.26 30.43
CA ALA A 46 7.07 10.48 31.82
C ALA A 46 8.27 10.65 32.76
N GLY A 47 9.51 10.65 32.25
CA GLY A 47 10.74 10.79 33.04
C GLY A 47 11.19 9.51 33.76
N HIS A 48 10.59 8.36 33.47
CA HIS A 48 10.99 7.08 34.05
C HIS A 48 12.00 6.36 33.15
N ARG A 49 12.97 5.66 33.76
CA ARG A 49 13.92 4.82 33.02
C ARG A 49 13.22 3.58 32.45
N ALA A 50 13.34 3.37 31.14
CA ALA A 50 12.90 2.14 30.48
C ALA A 50 13.83 0.99 30.85
N SER A 51 13.26 -0.20 31.03
CA SER A 51 13.99 -1.42 31.44
C SER A 51 14.60 -2.19 30.26
N HIS A 52 14.13 -1.94 29.04
CA HIS A 52 14.58 -2.56 27.79
C HIS A 52 14.14 -1.71 26.59
N GLU A 53 14.67 -2.02 25.41
CA GLU A 53 14.55 -1.27 24.16
C GLU A 53 13.09 -1.19 23.69
N THR A 54 12.35 -2.31 23.76
CA THR A 54 10.93 -2.37 23.37
C THR A 54 10.07 -1.42 24.20
N GLN A 55 10.31 -1.35 25.51
CA GLN A 55 9.60 -0.42 26.38
C GLN A 55 9.91 1.04 26.04
N LEU A 56 11.17 1.35 25.72
CA LEU A 56 11.56 2.69 25.30
C LEU A 56 10.84 3.07 23.99
N GLY A 57 10.92 2.21 22.98
CA GLY A 57 10.26 2.36 21.68
C GLY A 57 8.76 2.62 21.80
N ASP A 58 8.06 1.77 22.57
CA ASP A 58 6.62 1.87 22.79
C ASP A 58 6.25 3.18 23.51
N SER A 59 7.04 3.60 24.49
CA SER A 59 6.75 4.79 25.28
C SER A 59 6.77 6.10 24.48
N TRP A 60 7.53 6.13 23.37
CA TRP A 60 7.67 7.30 22.50
C TRP A 60 6.77 7.22 21.25
N LYS A 61 5.87 6.23 21.17
CA LYS A 61 4.91 6.09 20.09
C LYS A 61 3.96 7.30 20.05
N VAL A 62 3.83 7.92 18.87
CA VAL A 62 2.98 9.13 18.68
C VAL A 62 1.53 8.80 18.35
N GLY A 63 1.20 7.53 18.10
CA GLY A 63 -0.17 7.07 17.86
C GLY A 63 -0.22 5.60 17.44
N ASP A 64 -1.37 4.96 17.68
CA ASP A 64 -1.62 3.59 17.26
C ASP A 64 -2.03 3.53 15.79
N VAL A 65 -1.19 2.87 14.99
CA VAL A 65 -1.49 2.52 13.61
C VAL A 65 -1.95 1.06 13.59
N PRO A 66 -3.10 0.72 12.97
CA PRO A 66 -3.52 -0.67 12.80
C PRO A 66 -2.36 -1.50 12.22
N GLY A 67 -2.00 -2.60 12.91
CA GLY A 67 -0.94 -3.54 12.47
C GLY A 67 0.46 -3.19 12.89
N CYS A 68 0.68 -2.00 13.44
CA CYS A 68 1.96 -1.67 14.05
C CYS A 68 1.96 -2.15 15.51
N SER A 69 2.75 -3.18 15.79
CA SER A 69 3.12 -3.58 17.14
C SER A 69 4.36 -2.82 17.62
N ALA A 70 4.54 -2.76 18.94
CA ALA A 70 5.75 -2.18 19.54
C ALA A 70 7.01 -3.06 19.38
N GLY A 71 6.85 -4.27 18.85
CA GLY A 71 7.92 -5.24 18.67
C GLY A 71 7.41 -6.57 18.10
N CYS A 72 8.30 -7.55 18.02
CA CYS A 72 8.09 -8.90 17.47
C CYS A 72 7.29 -9.87 18.38
N GLY A 73 6.59 -9.38 19.40
CA GLY A 73 5.94 -10.24 20.41
C GLY A 73 6.93 -10.89 21.38
N THR A 74 6.81 -12.19 21.64
CA THR A 74 7.62 -12.91 22.64
C THR A 74 8.88 -13.59 22.08
N GLU A 75 9.01 -13.71 20.76
CA GLU A 75 10.13 -14.39 20.10
C GLU A 75 10.61 -13.59 18.89
N CYS A 76 11.45 -12.57 19.12
CA CYS A 76 12.23 -11.99 18.03
C CYS A 76 13.17 -13.09 17.51
N PRO A 77 13.23 -13.30 16.18
CA PRO A 77 14.26 -14.09 15.54
C PRO A 77 15.62 -13.64 16.04
N VAL A 78 16.37 -14.59 16.61
CA VAL A 78 17.67 -14.28 17.19
C VAL A 78 18.74 -14.73 16.22
N CYS A 79 19.34 -13.75 15.54
CA CYS A 79 20.69 -13.88 15.01
C CYS A 79 21.68 -13.81 16.18
N ASP A 80 21.83 -14.95 16.85
CA ASP A 80 22.79 -15.08 17.95
C ASP A 80 24.22 -14.86 17.45
N ALA A 81 25.14 -14.64 18.40
CA ALA A 81 26.52 -14.30 18.07
C ALA A 81 27.19 -15.34 17.15
N VAL A 82 26.79 -16.61 17.19
CA VAL A 82 27.34 -17.68 16.35
C VAL A 82 26.81 -17.59 14.92
N LYS A 83 25.50 -17.33 14.75
CA LYS A 83 24.88 -17.15 13.43
C LYS A 83 25.33 -15.87 12.73
N VAL A 84 25.71 -14.83 13.47
CA VAL A 84 26.23 -13.57 12.92
C VAL A 84 27.66 -13.71 12.40
N GLN A 85 28.49 -14.59 12.98
CA GLN A 85 29.92 -14.69 12.62
C GLN A 85 30.21 -14.82 11.12
N PRO A 86 29.50 -15.66 10.34
CA PRO A 86 29.76 -15.81 8.90
C PRO A 86 29.61 -14.50 8.10
N TYR A 87 28.74 -13.60 8.54
CA TYR A 87 28.44 -12.33 7.87
C TYR A 87 29.44 -11.22 8.19
N ARG A 88 30.30 -11.43 9.19
CA ARG A 88 31.43 -10.53 9.49
C ARG A 88 32.61 -10.71 8.51
N GLY A 89 32.54 -11.68 7.61
CA GLY A 89 33.52 -11.91 6.56
C GLY A 89 33.39 -10.95 5.37
N ASP A 90 34.46 -10.87 4.58
CA ASP A 90 34.62 -9.94 3.45
C ASP A 90 33.65 -10.16 2.27
N ARG A 91 33.00 -11.32 2.21
CA ARG A 91 31.92 -11.59 1.23
C ARG A 91 30.64 -10.79 1.55
N TYR A 92 30.53 -10.32 2.79
CA TYR A 92 29.38 -9.60 3.34
C TYR A 92 29.87 -8.27 3.97
N CYS A 93 29.80 -8.14 5.30
CA CYS A 93 30.04 -6.86 5.99
C CYS A 93 31.50 -6.61 6.36
N GLY A 94 32.39 -7.60 6.25
CA GLY A 94 33.79 -7.51 6.70
C GLY A 94 34.59 -6.36 6.08
N VAL A 95 34.18 -5.90 4.88
CA VAL A 95 34.76 -4.72 4.22
C VAL A 95 34.76 -3.48 5.11
N ILE A 96 33.77 -3.33 6.01
CA ILE A 96 33.63 -2.21 6.96
C ILE A 96 34.86 -2.08 7.87
N ALA A 97 35.36 -3.18 8.42
CA ALA A 97 36.45 -3.18 9.41
C ALA A 97 37.81 -3.65 8.85
N ARG A 98 37.92 -3.89 7.55
CA ARG A 98 39.16 -4.36 6.92
C ARG A 98 40.26 -3.31 7.06
N ALA A 99 41.31 -3.60 7.84
CA ALA A 99 42.38 -2.65 8.18
C ALA A 99 43.13 -2.02 6.99
N GLY A 100 43.25 -2.73 5.87
CA GLY A 100 43.81 -2.23 4.60
C GLY A 100 42.76 -1.97 3.54
N GLY A 101 41.49 -1.89 3.93
CA GLY A 101 40.35 -1.75 3.04
C GLY A 101 40.03 -0.29 2.65
N PRO A 102 38.91 -0.11 1.94
CA PRO A 102 38.51 1.20 1.41
C PRO A 102 38.19 2.24 2.50
N PHE A 103 37.92 1.79 3.73
CA PHE A 103 37.54 2.65 4.86
C PHE A 103 38.66 2.90 5.87
N ARG A 104 39.91 2.49 5.59
CA ARG A 104 41.03 2.58 6.56
C ARG A 104 41.25 3.98 7.16
N GLU A 105 40.97 5.02 6.39
CA GLU A 105 41.11 6.41 6.83
C GLU A 105 39.98 6.78 7.80
N CYS A 106 38.79 6.22 7.59
CA CYS A 106 37.62 6.44 8.44
C CYS A 106 37.75 5.76 9.79
N HIS A 107 38.46 4.62 9.87
CA HIS A 107 38.72 3.92 11.15
C HIS A 107 39.41 4.80 12.19
N ARG A 108 40.11 5.86 11.77
CA ARG A 108 40.76 6.83 12.67
C ARG A 108 39.79 7.82 13.29
N VAL A 109 38.60 7.99 12.71
CA VAL A 109 37.60 8.99 13.08
C VAL A 109 36.35 8.33 13.65
N ILE A 110 35.93 7.20 13.09
CA ILE A 110 34.71 6.47 13.46
C ILE A 110 35.09 5.01 13.69
N ASN A 111 34.74 4.49 14.87
CA ASN A 111 34.91 3.08 15.20
C ASN A 111 34.05 2.22 14.25
N PRO A 112 34.64 1.31 13.45
CA PRO A 112 33.89 0.47 12.51
C PRO A 112 33.07 -0.64 13.19
N GLU A 113 33.37 -1.01 14.44
CA GLU A 113 32.78 -2.20 15.06
C GLU A 113 31.25 -2.15 15.21
N PRO A 114 30.61 -1.05 15.67
CA PRO A 114 29.14 -0.98 15.73
C PRO A 114 28.50 -1.17 14.35
N PHE A 115 29.01 -0.50 13.31
CA PHE A 115 28.50 -0.62 11.94
C PHE A 115 28.69 -2.03 11.36
N LEU A 116 29.82 -2.68 11.65
CA LEU A 116 30.06 -4.07 11.24
C LEU A 116 29.08 -5.02 11.94
N GLN A 117 28.84 -4.81 13.23
CA GLN A 117 27.93 -5.62 14.02
C GLN A 117 26.49 -5.48 13.51
N ASP A 118 26.02 -4.25 13.28
CA ASP A 118 24.67 -3.97 12.76
C ASP A 118 24.49 -4.56 11.36
N CYS A 119 25.44 -4.30 10.45
CA CYS A 119 25.42 -4.89 9.11
C CYS A 119 25.40 -6.43 9.16
N ALA A 120 26.23 -7.05 10.00
CA ALA A 120 26.31 -8.50 10.08
C ALA A 120 25.07 -9.12 10.74
N PHE A 121 24.45 -8.41 11.67
CA PHE A 121 23.17 -8.77 12.27
C PHE A 121 22.06 -8.73 11.22
N ASP A 122 21.90 -7.62 10.51
CA ASP A 122 20.91 -7.49 9.43
C ASP A 122 21.17 -8.52 8.32
N ALA A 123 22.42 -8.66 7.88
CA ALA A 123 22.79 -9.68 6.91
C ALA A 123 22.46 -11.09 7.41
N CYS A 124 22.58 -11.38 8.70
CA CYS A 124 22.15 -12.66 9.24
C CYS A 124 20.64 -12.86 9.12
N HIS A 125 19.85 -11.84 9.46
CA HIS A 125 18.39 -11.87 9.36
C HIS A 125 17.91 -12.08 7.93
N TYR A 126 18.55 -11.39 6.97
CA TYR A 126 18.25 -11.50 5.55
C TYR A 126 19.12 -12.55 4.83
N LYS A 127 19.75 -13.48 5.56
CA LYS A 127 20.57 -14.60 5.05
C LYS A 127 21.68 -14.19 4.06
N GLY A 128 22.16 -12.97 4.17
CA GLY A 128 23.22 -12.40 3.35
C GLY A 128 22.72 -11.81 2.05
N HIS A 129 21.43 -11.47 1.96
CA HIS A 129 20.88 -10.77 0.82
C HIS A 129 21.69 -9.52 0.53
N ARG A 130 21.98 -9.30 -0.76
CA ARG A 130 23.00 -8.33 -1.15
C ARG A 130 22.61 -6.91 -0.77
N ASP A 131 21.38 -6.51 -1.02
CA ASP A 131 20.93 -5.13 -0.77
C ASP A 131 21.00 -4.75 0.72
N THR A 132 20.64 -5.67 1.63
CA THR A 132 20.81 -5.47 3.08
C THR A 132 22.26 -5.20 3.46
N VAL A 133 23.18 -6.02 2.94
CA VAL A 133 24.63 -5.81 3.17
C VAL A 133 25.06 -4.47 2.59
N CYS A 134 24.62 -4.13 1.38
CA CYS A 134 25.00 -2.90 0.71
C CYS A 134 24.49 -1.67 1.47
N GLN A 135 23.30 -1.72 2.06
CA GLN A 135 22.77 -0.65 2.90
C GLN A 135 23.57 -0.48 4.18
N GLY A 136 23.89 -1.58 4.88
CA GLY A 136 24.75 -1.53 6.07
C GLY A 136 26.13 -0.93 5.79
N VAL A 137 26.75 -1.29 4.66
CA VAL A 137 28.02 -0.69 4.23
C VAL A 137 27.85 0.79 3.83
N SER A 138 26.77 1.14 3.12
CA SER A 138 26.47 2.53 2.70
C SER A 138 26.22 3.45 3.90
N ALA A 139 25.65 2.95 4.99
CA ALA A 139 25.48 3.71 6.23
C ALA A 139 26.84 4.12 6.83
N TYR A 140 27.83 3.21 6.80
CA TYR A 140 29.19 3.54 7.24
C TYR A 140 29.87 4.53 6.30
N VAL A 141 29.74 4.36 4.97
CA VAL A 141 30.25 5.32 3.97
C VAL A 141 29.70 6.72 4.23
N THR A 142 28.37 6.83 4.42
CA THR A 142 27.68 8.09 4.70
C THR A 142 28.17 8.73 6.00
N ALA A 143 28.42 7.93 7.04
CA ALA A 143 29.01 8.42 8.28
C ALA A 143 30.43 8.96 8.05
N CYS A 144 31.29 8.20 7.38
CA CYS A 144 32.67 8.59 7.06
C CYS A 144 32.73 9.92 6.27
N GLN A 145 31.93 10.02 5.22
CA GLN A 145 31.90 11.20 4.36
C GLN A 145 31.38 12.44 5.08
N SER A 146 30.44 12.28 6.02
CA SER A 146 29.97 13.40 6.83
C SER A 146 31.04 14.00 7.74
N HIS A 147 32.09 13.24 8.06
CA HIS A 147 33.30 13.72 8.74
C HIS A 147 34.39 14.23 7.79
N GLY A 148 34.09 14.37 6.49
CA GLY A 148 35.03 14.82 5.47
C GLY A 148 36.12 13.80 5.13
N VAL A 149 35.93 12.53 5.50
CA VAL A 149 36.90 11.46 5.20
C VAL A 149 36.74 11.03 3.75
N VAL A 150 37.85 10.94 3.03
CA VAL A 150 37.90 10.38 1.67
C VAL A 150 37.82 8.86 1.75
N VAL A 151 36.77 8.30 1.14
CA VAL A 151 36.53 6.86 1.07
C VAL A 151 36.97 6.33 -0.29
N GLU A 152 37.69 5.21 -0.32
CA GLU A 152 38.08 4.56 -1.59
C GLU A 152 36.97 3.67 -2.14
N THR A 153 37.08 3.30 -3.43
CA THR A 153 36.10 2.46 -4.12
C THR A 153 35.86 1.14 -3.38
N TRP A 154 34.62 0.95 -2.91
CA TRP A 154 34.18 -0.26 -2.22
C TRP A 154 33.15 -1.07 -3.02
N ARG A 155 32.40 -0.42 -3.92
CA ARG A 155 31.49 -1.08 -4.87
C ARG A 155 32.27 -1.63 -6.06
N THR A 156 31.98 -2.87 -6.45
CA THR A 156 32.51 -3.53 -7.66
C THR A 156 31.38 -4.17 -8.45
N ALA A 157 31.66 -4.68 -9.66
CA ALA A 157 30.67 -5.41 -10.45
C ALA A 157 30.11 -6.65 -9.71
N GLU A 158 30.89 -7.23 -8.80
CA GLU A 158 30.55 -8.43 -8.02
C GLU A 158 30.12 -8.12 -6.57
N PHE A 159 30.28 -6.87 -6.13
CA PHE A 159 29.98 -6.43 -4.76
C PHE A 159 29.27 -5.08 -4.75
N CYS A 160 27.96 -5.10 -4.49
CA CYS A 160 27.15 -3.89 -4.32
C CYS A 160 27.19 -2.91 -5.50
N ALA A 161 27.23 -3.45 -6.73
CA ALA A 161 27.12 -2.66 -7.94
C ALA A 161 25.87 -1.76 -7.88
N LEU A 162 26.04 -0.48 -8.23
CA LEU A 162 24.95 0.48 -8.30
C LEU A 162 24.66 0.78 -9.76
N SER A 163 23.39 0.74 -10.15
CA SER A 163 22.93 1.23 -11.44
C SER A 163 22.33 2.60 -11.28
N CYS A 164 22.78 3.56 -12.09
CA CYS A 164 22.23 4.90 -12.10
C CYS A 164 21.14 5.07 -13.16
N PRO A 165 20.19 6.01 -12.97
CA PRO A 165 19.21 6.38 -13.98
C PRO A 165 19.86 6.79 -15.32
N PRO A 166 19.10 6.78 -16.43
CA PRO A 166 19.59 7.31 -17.70
C PRO A 166 20.18 8.70 -17.56
N HIS A 167 21.27 8.97 -18.28
CA HIS A 167 21.99 10.26 -18.28
C HIS A 167 22.61 10.67 -16.94
N SER A 168 22.96 9.67 -16.14
CA SER A 168 23.70 9.86 -14.91
C SER A 168 24.72 8.75 -14.71
N HIS A 169 25.72 9.02 -13.87
CA HIS A 169 26.76 8.07 -13.51
C HIS A 169 26.97 8.05 -12.00
N TYR A 170 27.54 6.94 -11.53
CA TYR A 170 27.85 6.75 -10.12
C TYR A 170 29.16 7.46 -9.76
N GLU A 171 29.15 8.21 -8.65
CA GLU A 171 30.35 8.71 -8.00
C GLU A 171 30.35 8.32 -6.53
N ILE A 172 31.52 7.89 -6.04
CA ILE A 172 31.68 7.60 -4.61
C ILE A 172 31.67 8.87 -3.75
N CYS A 173 32.15 9.99 -4.27
CA CYS A 173 32.32 11.23 -3.53
C CYS A 173 32.04 12.39 -4.50
N GLY A 174 30.75 12.55 -4.85
CA GLY A 174 30.31 13.62 -5.74
C GLY A 174 30.00 14.90 -4.97
N SER A 175 29.99 16.01 -5.72
CA SER A 175 29.72 17.34 -5.17
C SER A 175 28.31 17.40 -4.58
N PRO A 176 28.12 17.99 -3.37
CA PRO A 176 26.79 18.18 -2.81
C PRO A 176 25.92 19.17 -3.61
N CYS A 177 26.52 20.01 -4.47
CA CYS A 177 25.78 20.89 -5.37
C CYS A 177 25.94 20.44 -6.82
N GLN A 178 25.17 19.43 -7.20
CA GLN A 178 24.98 19.10 -8.62
C GLN A 178 24.10 20.15 -9.30
N PRO A 179 24.29 20.41 -10.61
CA PRO A 179 23.38 21.25 -11.39
C PRO A 179 21.94 20.74 -11.28
N THR A 180 21.01 21.63 -10.99
CA THR A 180 19.58 21.34 -10.97
C THR A 180 18.87 22.24 -11.97
N CYS A 181 17.63 21.92 -12.33
CA CYS A 181 16.83 22.83 -13.16
C CYS A 181 16.59 24.21 -12.53
N GLN A 182 16.64 24.34 -11.20
CA GLN A 182 16.57 25.64 -10.54
C GLN A 182 17.91 26.39 -10.57
N THR A 183 19.01 25.66 -10.47
CA THR A 183 20.37 26.19 -10.48
C THR A 183 21.21 25.41 -11.50
N PRO A 184 21.08 25.73 -12.81
CA PRO A 184 21.78 25.00 -13.88
C PRO A 184 23.30 25.17 -13.81
N SER A 185 23.76 26.18 -13.07
CA SER A 185 25.17 26.45 -12.81
C SER A 185 25.48 26.19 -11.34
N ILE A 186 26.55 25.45 -11.07
CA ILE A 186 27.07 25.24 -9.73
C ILE A 186 27.57 26.59 -9.19
N PRO A 187 27.08 27.07 -8.03
CA PRO A 187 27.60 28.30 -7.44
C PRO A 187 29.10 28.21 -7.19
N THR A 188 29.85 29.28 -7.44
CA THR A 188 31.30 29.34 -7.15
C THR A 188 31.63 29.14 -5.68
N SER A 189 30.67 29.33 -4.78
CA SER A 189 30.77 29.11 -3.34
C SER A 189 30.27 27.72 -2.90
N CYS A 190 29.99 26.79 -3.81
CA CYS A 190 29.57 25.45 -3.44
C CYS A 190 30.66 24.74 -2.63
N PRO A 191 30.34 24.22 -1.43
CA PRO A 191 31.30 23.43 -0.67
C PRO A 191 31.62 22.14 -1.42
N THR A 192 32.91 21.81 -1.51
CA THR A 192 33.37 20.52 -2.05
C THR A 192 33.38 19.41 -0.99
N SER A 193 33.07 19.74 0.26
CA SER A 193 33.08 18.84 1.41
C SER A 193 32.03 19.26 2.46
N PRO A 194 31.35 18.31 3.12
CA PRO A 194 31.42 16.87 2.86
C PRO A 194 30.75 16.51 1.53
N CYS A 195 31.42 15.66 0.74
CA CYS A 195 30.86 15.05 -0.46
C CYS A 195 29.89 13.91 -0.09
N SER A 196 29.14 13.39 -1.06
CA SER A 196 28.27 12.23 -0.85
C SER A 196 28.39 11.21 -1.99
N GLU A 197 28.27 9.93 -1.64
CA GLU A 197 28.10 8.84 -2.60
C GLU A 197 26.71 8.92 -3.27
N GLY A 198 26.63 8.69 -4.57
CA GLY A 198 25.35 8.68 -5.28
C GLY A 198 25.47 8.65 -6.81
N CYS A 199 24.33 8.88 -7.46
CA CYS A 199 24.25 9.10 -8.91
C CYS A 199 24.20 10.60 -9.20
N PHE A 200 25.00 11.03 -10.17
CA PHE A 200 25.15 12.43 -10.56
C PHE A 200 24.92 12.57 -12.06
N CYS A 201 24.25 13.65 -12.46
CA CYS A 201 23.93 13.86 -13.87
C CYS A 201 25.19 14.01 -14.74
N ASP A 202 25.14 13.44 -15.94
CA ASP A 202 26.22 13.54 -16.92
C ASP A 202 26.39 14.98 -17.41
N THR A 203 27.57 15.29 -17.95
CA THR A 203 27.83 16.62 -18.53
C THR A 203 26.80 16.95 -19.62
N GLY A 204 26.12 18.10 -19.46
CA GLY A 204 25.04 18.54 -20.37
C GLY A 204 23.63 18.21 -19.88
N TYR A 205 23.50 17.50 -18.76
CA TYR A 205 22.24 17.19 -18.08
C TYR A 205 22.21 17.84 -16.69
N VAL A 206 20.99 18.10 -16.22
CA VAL A 206 20.73 18.72 -14.91
C VAL A 206 19.63 17.94 -14.19
N LEU A 207 19.64 17.99 -12.86
CA LEU A 207 18.68 17.25 -12.04
C LEU A 207 17.29 17.92 -12.06
N SER A 208 16.27 17.14 -12.41
CA SER A 208 14.84 17.49 -12.39
C SER A 208 14.07 16.48 -11.57
N GLY A 209 13.93 16.72 -10.27
CA GLY A 209 13.40 15.72 -9.34
C GLY A 209 14.40 14.57 -9.15
N SER A 210 14.03 13.35 -9.53
CA SER A 210 14.91 12.17 -9.50
C SER A 210 15.64 11.89 -10.83
N ASP A 211 15.33 12.66 -11.88
CA ASP A 211 15.74 12.35 -13.24
C ASP A 211 16.76 13.36 -13.75
N CYS A 212 17.74 12.89 -14.53
CA CYS A 212 18.71 13.75 -15.21
C CYS A 212 18.21 14.07 -16.62
N VAL A 213 17.91 15.35 -16.87
CA VAL A 213 17.29 15.80 -18.12
C VAL A 213 18.13 16.90 -18.77
N PRO A 214 18.05 17.09 -20.10
CA PRO A 214 18.61 18.27 -20.75
C PRO A 214 17.95 19.56 -20.22
N ASP A 215 18.67 20.68 -20.26
CA ASP A 215 18.16 21.99 -19.81
C ASP A 215 16.82 22.38 -20.48
N SER A 216 16.62 22.01 -21.75
CA SER A 216 15.36 22.24 -22.48
C SER A 216 14.15 21.45 -21.95
N GLU A 217 14.39 20.41 -21.17
CA GLU A 217 13.38 19.57 -20.53
C GLU A 217 13.17 19.93 -19.05
N CYS A 218 13.83 21.00 -18.58
CA CYS A 218 13.55 21.55 -17.26
C CYS A 218 12.11 22.04 -17.15
N GLY A 219 11.59 21.88 -15.93
CA GLY A 219 10.29 22.39 -15.52
C GLY A 219 10.32 23.87 -15.20
N CYS A 220 9.50 24.28 -14.23
CA CYS A 220 9.20 25.67 -13.95
C CYS A 220 9.44 25.98 -12.47
N GLU A 221 9.92 27.19 -12.19
CA GLU A 221 9.92 27.74 -10.83
C GLU A 221 8.70 28.64 -10.65
N TYR A 222 7.91 28.39 -9.61
CA TYR A 222 6.73 29.19 -9.30
C TYR A 222 6.59 29.35 -7.79
N LEU A 223 6.56 30.60 -7.32
CA LEU A 223 6.48 30.96 -5.90
C LEU A 223 7.54 30.27 -5.01
N GLY A 224 8.76 30.08 -5.54
CA GLY A 224 9.87 29.44 -4.81
C GLY A 224 9.83 27.91 -4.82
N HIS A 225 8.91 27.29 -5.56
CA HIS A 225 8.79 25.84 -5.71
C HIS A 225 9.11 25.41 -7.14
N TYR A 226 9.83 24.31 -7.28
CA TYR A 226 10.08 23.66 -8.58
C TYR A 226 8.96 22.69 -8.92
N TYR A 227 8.46 22.78 -10.15
CA TYR A 227 7.50 21.85 -10.73
C TYR A 227 8.11 21.24 -11.99
N GLN A 228 8.10 19.91 -12.11
CA GLN A 228 8.57 19.24 -13.32
C GLN A 228 7.74 19.68 -14.54
N LYS A 229 8.36 19.62 -15.74
CA LYS A 229 7.68 19.93 -17.00
C LYS A 229 6.37 19.14 -17.13
N ASP A 230 5.35 19.78 -17.67
CA ASP A 230 3.99 19.25 -17.85
C ASP A 230 3.19 18.97 -16.57
N THR A 231 3.73 19.29 -15.39
CA THR A 231 2.99 19.16 -14.11
C THR A 231 1.86 20.18 -14.03
N GLU A 232 0.65 19.70 -13.70
CA GLU A 232 -0.45 20.55 -13.23
C GLU A 232 -0.43 20.65 -11.70
N PHE A 233 -0.59 21.86 -11.17
CA PHE A 233 -0.55 22.12 -9.74
C PHE A 233 -1.48 23.27 -9.32
N TYR A 234 -1.80 23.31 -8.02
CA TYR A 234 -2.60 24.36 -7.42
C TYR A 234 -1.72 25.19 -6.47
N PRO A 235 -1.31 26.41 -6.84
CA PRO A 235 -0.65 27.31 -5.89
C PRO A 235 -1.60 27.88 -4.84
N SER A 236 -2.91 27.90 -5.14
CA SER A 236 -3.96 28.28 -4.21
C SER A 236 -5.28 27.58 -4.59
N CYS A 237 -6.29 27.69 -3.73
CA CYS A 237 -7.62 27.11 -3.98
C CYS A 237 -8.46 27.82 -5.06
N ARG A 238 -7.90 28.84 -5.73
CA ARG A 238 -8.58 29.63 -6.76
C ARG A 238 -7.84 29.63 -8.10
N GLU A 239 -6.73 28.92 -8.17
CA GLU A 239 -5.85 28.98 -9.33
C GLU A 239 -5.27 27.59 -9.60
N ARG A 240 -5.31 27.18 -10.86
CA ARG A 240 -4.63 25.98 -11.35
C ARG A 240 -3.61 26.40 -12.40
N CYS A 241 -2.39 25.96 -12.21
CA CYS A 241 -1.28 26.24 -13.11
C CYS A 241 -0.79 24.96 -13.77
N ARG A 242 -0.25 25.11 -14.98
CA ARG A 242 0.51 24.06 -15.66
C ARG A 242 1.89 24.57 -15.98
N CYS A 243 2.89 23.78 -15.63
CA CYS A 243 4.26 24.02 -16.06
C CYS A 243 4.43 23.60 -17.53
N GLY A 244 4.68 24.55 -18.42
CA GLY A 244 4.93 24.32 -19.84
C GLY A 244 6.41 24.25 -20.18
N ALA A 245 6.70 24.25 -21.49
CA ALA A 245 8.07 24.29 -21.98
C ALA A 245 8.78 25.60 -21.61
N ASN A 246 10.11 25.54 -21.54
CA ASN A 246 11.00 26.69 -21.26
C ASN A 246 10.65 27.41 -19.94
N GLY A 247 10.23 26.66 -18.91
CA GLY A 247 9.88 27.22 -17.60
C GLY A 247 8.64 28.11 -17.57
N THR A 248 7.83 28.12 -18.63
CA THR A 248 6.64 28.98 -18.71
C THR A 248 5.51 28.39 -17.88
N VAL A 249 5.03 29.12 -16.88
CA VAL A 249 3.86 28.73 -16.11
C VAL A 249 2.62 29.38 -16.70
N THR A 250 1.61 28.57 -17.00
CA THR A 250 0.30 29.05 -17.44
C THR A 250 -0.73 28.76 -16.36
N CYS A 251 -1.28 29.82 -15.78
CA CYS A 251 -2.29 29.73 -14.74
C CYS A 251 -3.65 30.16 -15.26
N GLN A 252 -4.69 29.52 -14.74
CA GLN A 252 -6.08 29.89 -14.98
C GLN A 252 -6.82 29.87 -13.65
N GLU A 253 -7.79 30.76 -13.52
CA GLU A 253 -8.71 30.71 -12.39
C GLU A 253 -9.42 29.35 -12.40
N ALA A 254 -9.34 28.63 -11.28
CA ALA A 254 -9.87 27.30 -11.15
C ALA A 254 -10.40 27.09 -9.74
N PHE A 255 -11.60 26.56 -9.66
CA PHE A 255 -12.24 26.18 -8.41
C PHE A 255 -12.47 24.67 -8.42
N CYS A 256 -12.46 24.08 -7.23
CA CYS A 256 -12.82 22.68 -7.10
C CYS A 256 -14.26 22.46 -7.59
N GLY A 257 -14.47 21.30 -8.20
CA GLY A 257 -15.77 20.93 -8.75
C GLY A 257 -16.77 20.62 -7.64
N ALA A 258 -17.98 20.27 -8.05
CA ALA A 258 -18.93 19.67 -7.12
C ALA A 258 -18.31 18.42 -6.47
N HIS A 259 -18.50 18.28 -5.15
CA HIS A 259 -17.98 17.18 -4.35
C HIS A 259 -16.45 17.07 -4.28
N GLU A 260 -15.77 18.20 -4.45
CA GLU A 260 -14.35 18.33 -4.16
C GLU A 260 -14.12 19.48 -3.19
N GLU A 261 -13.08 19.34 -2.38
CA GLU A 261 -12.61 20.37 -1.48
C GLU A 261 -11.13 20.65 -1.76
N CYS A 262 -10.77 21.92 -1.73
CA CYS A 262 -9.37 22.31 -1.80
C CYS A 262 -8.71 22.07 -0.45
N ARG A 263 -7.82 21.08 -0.37
CA ARG A 263 -7.07 20.76 0.84
C ARG A 263 -5.68 20.24 0.50
N VAL A 264 -4.83 20.15 1.52
CA VAL A 264 -3.55 19.46 1.41
C VAL A 264 -3.79 17.99 1.75
N GLU A 265 -3.50 17.11 0.81
CA GLU A 265 -3.53 15.65 0.98
C GLU A 265 -2.17 15.11 0.54
N ASP A 266 -1.53 14.28 1.37
CA ASP A 266 -0.16 13.77 1.17
C ASP A 266 0.87 14.87 0.83
N GLY A 267 0.74 16.04 1.44
CA GLY A 267 1.63 17.18 1.24
C GLY A 267 1.37 17.98 -0.05
N VAL A 268 0.36 17.62 -0.85
CA VAL A 268 0.00 18.28 -2.11
C VAL A 268 -1.32 19.03 -1.97
N LEU A 269 -1.28 20.34 -2.19
CA LEU A 269 -2.48 21.16 -2.30
C LEU A 269 -3.18 20.86 -3.63
N GLY A 270 -4.48 20.56 -3.56
CA GLY A 270 -5.27 20.30 -4.76
C GLY A 270 -6.76 20.17 -4.45
N CYS A 271 -7.54 20.01 -5.50
CA CYS A 271 -8.94 19.62 -5.38
C CYS A 271 -9.03 18.13 -5.17
N HIS A 272 -9.43 17.74 -3.96
CA HIS A 272 -9.54 16.35 -3.57
C HIS A 272 -11.01 16.01 -3.28
N PRO A 273 -11.47 14.77 -3.58
CA PRO A 273 -12.85 14.37 -3.34
C PRO A 273 -13.28 14.58 -1.88
N THR A 274 -14.51 15.04 -1.63
CA THR A 274 -15.06 15.20 -0.27
C THR A 274 -15.37 13.87 0.42
N GLY A 275 -15.45 12.81 -0.37
CA GLY A 275 -15.85 11.49 0.08
C GLY A 275 -15.75 10.47 -1.05
N TYR A 276 -16.20 9.26 -0.73
CA TYR A 276 -16.20 8.13 -1.65
C TYR A 276 -17.47 7.30 -1.49
N GLY A 277 -18.03 6.88 -2.62
CA GLY A 277 -19.12 5.91 -2.70
C GLY A 277 -18.56 4.49 -2.70
N ARG A 278 -19.31 3.55 -2.14
CA ARG A 278 -18.91 2.13 -2.04
C ARG A 278 -20.00 1.21 -2.58
N LEU A 279 -19.67 0.43 -3.59
CA LEU A 279 -20.47 -0.69 -4.08
C LEU A 279 -19.88 -1.98 -3.51
N VAL A 280 -20.72 -2.79 -2.89
CA VAL A 280 -20.33 -4.06 -2.27
C VAL A 280 -21.00 -5.22 -3.00
N VAL A 281 -20.21 -6.24 -3.32
CA VAL A 281 -20.72 -7.56 -3.70
C VAL A 281 -20.13 -8.58 -2.72
N SER A 282 -20.99 -9.36 -2.06
CA SER A 282 -20.56 -10.31 -1.02
C SER A 282 -21.37 -11.61 -1.04
N GLY A 283 -20.74 -12.76 -0.78
CA GLY A 283 -21.48 -13.99 -0.47
C GLY A 283 -22.21 -14.60 -1.67
N ASP A 284 -23.46 -15.02 -1.44
CA ASP A 284 -24.36 -15.68 -2.39
C ASP A 284 -25.24 -14.74 -3.21
N PRO A 285 -24.64 -14.19 -4.25
CA PRO A 285 -24.09 -12.85 -4.23
C PRO A 285 -25.15 -11.80 -3.86
N HIS A 286 -24.91 -11.16 -2.72
CA HIS A 286 -25.59 -9.98 -2.23
C HIS A 286 -24.93 -8.71 -2.76
N TYR A 287 -25.76 -7.71 -3.08
CA TYR A 287 -25.34 -6.42 -3.61
C TYR A 287 -25.79 -5.30 -2.68
N VAL A 288 -24.90 -4.33 -2.50
CA VAL A 288 -25.24 -3.02 -1.92
C VAL A 288 -24.76 -1.96 -2.91
N THR A 289 -25.68 -1.22 -3.51
CA THR A 289 -25.40 -0.12 -4.45
C THR A 289 -24.58 0.98 -3.79
N PHE A 290 -24.07 1.92 -4.58
CA PHE A 290 -23.31 3.05 -4.04
C PHE A 290 -24.12 3.90 -3.04
N ASP A 291 -25.44 3.95 -3.19
CA ASP A 291 -26.37 4.70 -2.32
C ASP A 291 -27.06 3.84 -1.25
N GLY A 292 -26.72 2.55 -1.19
CA GLY A 292 -27.10 1.66 -0.09
C GLY A 292 -28.32 0.78 -0.33
N ARG A 293 -28.87 0.74 -1.55
CA ARG A 293 -29.94 -0.21 -1.91
C ARG A 293 -29.41 -1.63 -2.00
N THR A 294 -30.15 -2.57 -1.43
CA THR A 294 -29.75 -3.98 -1.37
C THR A 294 -30.62 -4.88 -2.25
N PHE A 295 -29.98 -5.89 -2.85
CA PHE A 295 -30.64 -6.93 -3.64
C PHE A 295 -29.72 -8.14 -3.86
N ASN A 296 -30.29 -9.25 -4.32
CA ASN A 296 -29.57 -10.51 -4.53
C ASN A 296 -29.70 -10.95 -6.00
N ILE A 297 -28.65 -11.57 -6.54
CA ILE A 297 -28.67 -12.11 -7.90
C ILE A 297 -28.37 -13.61 -7.86
N PRO A 298 -29.38 -14.50 -7.97
CA PRO A 298 -29.14 -15.94 -7.90
C PRO A 298 -28.51 -16.52 -9.18
N GLY A 299 -28.41 -15.75 -10.26
CA GLY A 299 -27.96 -16.20 -11.57
C GLY A 299 -26.45 -16.26 -11.78
N SER A 300 -26.04 -16.99 -12.81
CA SER A 300 -24.65 -17.29 -13.18
C SER A 300 -24.16 -16.53 -14.41
N CYS A 301 -24.65 -15.32 -14.64
CA CYS A 301 -24.31 -14.54 -15.82
C CYS A 301 -23.15 -13.58 -15.55
N THR A 302 -22.67 -12.95 -16.62
CA THR A 302 -21.80 -11.78 -16.53
C THR A 302 -22.64 -10.51 -16.48
N TYR A 303 -22.36 -9.63 -15.52
CA TYR A 303 -23.10 -8.39 -15.30
C TYR A 303 -22.19 -7.16 -15.27
N ILE A 304 -22.73 -6.02 -15.71
CA ILE A 304 -22.10 -4.71 -15.55
C ILE A 304 -22.38 -4.19 -14.13
N LEU A 305 -21.35 -4.13 -13.29
CA LEU A 305 -21.45 -3.57 -11.94
C LEU A 305 -21.53 -2.06 -11.98
N ALA A 306 -20.54 -1.44 -12.60
CA ALA A 306 -20.43 0.01 -12.69
C ALA A 306 -19.66 0.37 -13.95
N ARG A 307 -20.13 1.39 -14.66
CA ARG A 307 -19.38 2.07 -15.71
C ARG A 307 -19.73 3.55 -15.71
N VAL A 308 -18.86 4.36 -16.32
CA VAL A 308 -19.18 5.77 -16.55
C VAL A 308 -20.16 5.88 -17.72
N CYS A 309 -21.32 6.47 -17.46
CA CYS A 309 -22.41 6.59 -18.43
C CYS A 309 -22.65 8.03 -18.88
N GLU A 310 -22.23 8.98 -18.04
CA GLU A 310 -22.13 10.40 -18.38
C GLU A 310 -20.67 10.86 -18.34
N PRO A 311 -19.90 10.70 -19.44
CA PRO A 311 -18.50 11.10 -19.47
C PRO A 311 -18.33 12.60 -19.24
N ALA A 312 -17.34 12.96 -18.44
CA ALA A 312 -16.94 14.35 -18.22
C ALA A 312 -15.42 14.48 -18.33
N ARG A 313 -14.93 15.67 -18.71
CA ARG A 313 -13.49 15.90 -18.97
C ARG A 313 -12.57 15.52 -17.81
N ARG A 314 -13.07 15.57 -16.57
CA ARG A 314 -12.30 15.28 -15.35
C ARG A 314 -12.47 13.85 -14.83
N LEU A 315 -13.30 13.03 -15.47
CA LEU A 315 -13.55 11.65 -15.07
C LEU A 315 -12.78 10.70 -15.96
N ILE A 316 -12.13 9.72 -15.34
CA ILE A 316 -11.57 8.57 -16.05
C ILE A 316 -12.71 7.60 -16.32
N ASN A 317 -12.87 7.24 -17.59
CA ASN A 317 -13.79 6.17 -17.98
C ASN A 317 -13.28 4.82 -17.49
N PHE A 318 -14.19 4.06 -16.87
CA PHE A 318 -13.94 2.69 -16.48
C PHE A 318 -15.20 1.83 -16.65
N THR A 319 -15.02 0.52 -16.65
CA THR A 319 -16.11 -0.46 -16.56
C THR A 319 -15.65 -1.59 -15.67
N VAL A 320 -16.50 -2.01 -14.74
CA VAL A 320 -16.30 -3.20 -13.90
C VAL A 320 -17.40 -4.20 -14.19
N LEU A 321 -17.00 -5.41 -14.52
CA LEU A 321 -17.87 -6.55 -14.73
C LEU A 321 -17.62 -7.60 -13.65
N VAL A 322 -18.66 -8.34 -13.30
CA VAL A 322 -18.55 -9.56 -12.50
C VAL A 322 -19.18 -10.72 -13.25
N GLU A 323 -18.46 -11.84 -13.29
CA GLU A 323 -18.94 -13.11 -13.81
C GLU A 323 -19.22 -14.04 -12.63
N HIS A 324 -20.43 -14.60 -12.59
CA HIS A 324 -20.80 -15.64 -11.63
C HIS A 324 -20.76 -17.02 -12.29
N GLU A 325 -20.29 -18.02 -11.57
CA GLU A 325 -20.37 -19.42 -11.99
C GLU A 325 -21.59 -20.09 -11.34
N ALA A 326 -22.29 -20.91 -12.13
CA ALA A 326 -23.42 -21.68 -11.63
C ALA A 326 -22.94 -22.71 -10.61
N GLY A 327 -23.61 -22.77 -9.46
CA GLY A 327 -23.45 -23.87 -8.51
C GLY A 327 -23.97 -25.20 -9.08
N SER A 328 -23.56 -26.32 -8.48
CA SER A 328 -24.16 -27.62 -8.78
C SER A 328 -25.44 -27.82 -7.97
N HIS A 329 -26.52 -28.35 -8.58
CA HIS A 329 -27.72 -28.85 -7.89
C HIS A 329 -28.12 -28.14 -6.57
N GLY A 330 -28.55 -26.87 -6.65
CA GLY A 330 -29.04 -26.11 -5.49
C GLY A 330 -27.98 -25.30 -4.74
N ASP A 331 -26.70 -25.40 -5.12
CA ASP A 331 -25.63 -24.53 -4.62
C ASP A 331 -25.78 -23.10 -5.18
N PRO A 332 -25.41 -22.06 -4.39
CA PRO A 332 -25.47 -20.68 -4.83
C PRO A 332 -24.51 -20.40 -5.99
N ALA A 333 -24.90 -19.48 -6.88
CA ALA A 333 -23.99 -18.92 -7.86
C ALA A 333 -22.94 -18.06 -7.14
N LEU A 334 -21.67 -18.28 -7.43
CA LEU A 334 -20.57 -17.60 -6.76
C LEU A 334 -19.76 -16.78 -7.75
N MET A 335 -19.15 -15.70 -7.26
CA MET A 335 -18.20 -14.92 -8.04
C MET A 335 -17.08 -15.81 -8.58
N LYS A 336 -16.88 -15.75 -9.89
CA LYS A 336 -15.82 -16.47 -10.60
C LYS A 336 -14.70 -15.53 -11.01
N ARG A 337 -15.05 -14.37 -11.54
CA ARG A 337 -14.09 -13.41 -12.07
C ARG A 337 -14.63 -11.98 -12.00
N VAL A 338 -13.71 -11.05 -11.77
CA VAL A 338 -13.94 -9.60 -11.87
C VAL A 338 -13.10 -9.08 -13.03
N VAL A 339 -13.72 -8.36 -13.96
CA VAL A 339 -13.04 -7.76 -15.12
C VAL A 339 -13.14 -6.25 -15.02
N VAL A 340 -11.99 -5.58 -15.09
CA VAL A 340 -11.88 -4.13 -14.98
C VAL A 340 -11.26 -3.58 -16.26
N SER A 341 -11.99 -2.72 -16.96
CA SER A 341 -11.48 -1.98 -18.10
C SER A 341 -11.24 -0.52 -17.71
N ILE A 342 -9.98 -0.07 -17.71
CA ILE A 342 -9.58 1.29 -17.31
C ILE A 342 -8.24 1.67 -17.95
N HIS A 343 -8.07 2.93 -18.37
CA HIS A 343 -6.85 3.42 -19.05
C HIS A 343 -6.40 2.58 -20.27
N GLY A 344 -7.33 1.91 -20.96
CA GLY A 344 -7.03 1.03 -22.09
C GLY A 344 -6.58 -0.39 -21.70
N TYR A 345 -6.37 -0.66 -20.40
CA TYR A 345 -6.10 -1.99 -19.88
C TYR A 345 -7.39 -2.77 -19.63
N THR A 346 -7.33 -4.09 -19.77
CA THR A 346 -8.39 -5.01 -19.33
C THR A 346 -7.79 -5.99 -18.32
N ILE A 347 -8.08 -5.76 -17.05
CA ILE A 347 -7.56 -6.53 -15.92
C ILE A 347 -8.59 -7.59 -15.54
N THR A 348 -8.14 -8.84 -15.44
CA THR A 348 -8.96 -9.96 -14.99
C THR A 348 -8.43 -10.51 -13.68
N MET A 349 -9.30 -10.57 -12.66
CA MET A 349 -9.03 -11.20 -11.36
C MET A 349 -9.96 -12.39 -11.19
N GLU A 350 -9.42 -13.61 -11.00
CA GLU A 350 -10.21 -14.83 -10.87
C GLU A 350 -10.27 -15.33 -9.42
N ARG A 351 -11.36 -16.00 -9.05
CA ARG A 351 -11.49 -16.66 -7.75
C ARG A 351 -10.41 -17.71 -7.55
N GLY A 352 -9.78 -17.70 -6.38
CA GLY A 352 -8.71 -18.62 -5.99
C GLY A 352 -7.32 -18.30 -6.57
N ARG A 353 -7.21 -17.34 -7.51
CA ARG A 353 -5.94 -16.85 -8.03
C ARG A 353 -5.52 -15.61 -7.26
N ARG A 354 -4.49 -15.78 -6.42
CA ARG A 354 -3.82 -14.70 -5.67
C ARG A 354 -2.52 -14.35 -6.38
N TRP A 355 -2.00 -13.15 -6.18
CA TRP A 355 -0.70 -12.69 -6.71
C TRP A 355 -0.57 -12.58 -8.24
N GLU A 356 -1.63 -12.83 -9.00
CA GLU A 356 -1.60 -12.76 -10.46
C GLU A 356 -2.86 -12.10 -11.01
N VAL A 357 -2.72 -11.42 -12.17
CA VAL A 357 -3.83 -10.91 -12.96
C VAL A 357 -3.65 -11.32 -14.43
N ASP A 358 -4.77 -11.65 -15.10
CA ASP A 358 -4.71 -12.08 -16.50
C ASP A 358 -4.67 -10.86 -17.43
N LEU A 359 -3.45 -10.41 -17.69
CA LEU A 359 -3.04 -9.39 -18.67
C LEU A 359 -1.96 -9.96 -19.60
N GLU A 360 -1.94 -11.30 -19.82
CA GLU A 360 -0.77 -12.15 -20.19
C GLU A 360 -0.07 -12.83 -18.99
N ARG A 361 -0.77 -13.01 -17.86
CA ARG A 361 -0.28 -13.63 -16.60
C ARG A 361 0.90 -12.90 -15.94
N TYR A 362 0.69 -11.63 -15.57
CA TYR A 362 1.67 -10.90 -14.77
C TYR A 362 1.56 -11.25 -13.28
N THR A 363 2.70 -11.51 -12.65
CA THR A 363 2.84 -11.58 -11.19
C THR A 363 2.78 -10.18 -10.60
N LEU A 364 2.05 -10.00 -9.50
CA LEU A 364 1.95 -8.73 -8.77
C LEU A 364 3.20 -8.49 -7.91
N PRO A 365 3.61 -7.22 -7.67
CA PRO A 365 2.91 -5.98 -8.00
C PRO A 365 3.08 -5.51 -9.46
N LEU A 366 2.06 -4.85 -9.99
CA LEU A 366 2.08 -4.20 -11.31
C LEU A 366 1.90 -2.69 -11.15
N VAL A 367 2.79 -1.91 -11.75
CA VAL A 367 2.68 -0.44 -11.84
C VAL A 367 2.90 -0.03 -13.29
N THR A 368 1.99 0.74 -13.85
CA THR A 368 2.14 1.25 -15.23
C THR A 368 3.24 2.31 -15.32
N GLU A 369 3.85 2.48 -16.50
CA GLU A 369 4.94 3.46 -16.71
C GLU A 369 4.51 4.90 -16.34
N ASP A 370 3.28 5.26 -16.67
CA ASP A 370 2.66 6.55 -16.34
C ASP A 370 2.23 6.66 -14.85
N LYS A 371 2.39 5.59 -14.08
CA LYS A 371 2.04 5.45 -12.66
C LYS A 371 0.56 5.69 -12.34
N ASN A 372 -0.31 5.70 -13.36
CA ASN A 372 -1.74 5.94 -13.21
C ASN A 372 -2.51 4.74 -12.68
N LEU A 373 -1.99 3.52 -12.87
CA LEU A 373 -2.58 2.27 -12.41
C LEU A 373 -1.56 1.48 -11.59
N ARG A 374 -2.00 1.02 -10.41
CA ARG A 374 -1.23 0.14 -9.53
C ARG A 374 -2.09 -1.03 -9.11
N ILE A 375 -1.52 -2.22 -9.12
CA ILE A 375 -2.18 -3.45 -8.70
C ILE A 375 -1.21 -4.20 -7.79
N GLY A 376 -1.67 -4.55 -6.59
CA GLY A 376 -0.85 -5.26 -5.60
C GLY A 376 -1.67 -6.28 -4.82
N GLN A 377 -1.00 -7.29 -4.29
CA GLN A 377 -1.57 -8.16 -3.28
C GLN A 377 -1.35 -7.53 -1.89
N GLU A 378 -2.42 -7.30 -1.15
CA GLU A 378 -2.38 -6.80 0.22
C GLU A 378 -3.24 -7.69 1.12
N GLY A 379 -2.58 -8.44 2.01
CA GLY A 379 -3.22 -9.51 2.77
C GLY A 379 -3.89 -10.52 1.83
N ASN A 380 -5.15 -10.84 2.08
CA ASN A 380 -5.96 -11.73 1.25
C ASN A 380 -6.55 -11.04 0.00
N ASN A 381 -6.25 -9.77 -0.25
CA ASN A 381 -6.92 -8.99 -1.28
C ASN A 381 -5.99 -8.65 -2.44
N ILE A 382 -6.52 -8.70 -3.66
CA ILE A 382 -5.95 -7.99 -4.79
C ILE A 382 -6.57 -6.60 -4.80
N ILE A 383 -5.72 -5.57 -4.75
CA ILE A 383 -6.13 -4.17 -4.74
C ILE A 383 -5.64 -3.51 -6.02
N LEU A 384 -6.58 -2.99 -6.79
CA LEU A 384 -6.34 -2.08 -7.91
C LEU A 384 -6.61 -0.66 -7.45
N HIS A 385 -5.64 0.22 -7.62
CA HIS A 385 -5.71 1.64 -7.29
C HIS A 385 -5.31 2.50 -8.48
N THR A 386 -6.07 3.56 -8.75
CA THR A 386 -5.73 4.53 -9.79
C THR A 386 -5.38 5.90 -9.22
N ALA A 387 -4.61 6.69 -9.96
CA ALA A 387 -4.32 8.09 -9.62
C ALA A 387 -5.60 8.95 -9.54
N ALA A 388 -6.68 8.53 -10.21
CA ALA A 388 -8.00 9.17 -10.12
C ALA A 388 -8.79 8.80 -8.84
N GLY A 389 -8.21 7.99 -7.95
CA GLY A 389 -8.81 7.61 -6.66
C GLY A 389 -9.83 6.48 -6.73
N ILE A 390 -9.96 5.79 -7.88
CA ILE A 390 -10.79 4.57 -7.97
C ILE A 390 -10.04 3.43 -7.31
N ARG A 391 -10.72 2.67 -6.44
CA ARG A 391 -10.18 1.49 -5.76
C ARG A 391 -11.09 0.29 -5.98
N ILE A 392 -10.49 -0.83 -6.32
CA ILE A 392 -11.18 -2.13 -6.41
C ILE A 392 -10.43 -3.09 -5.51
N LEU A 393 -11.13 -3.63 -4.52
CA LEU A 393 -10.60 -4.62 -3.58
C LEU A 393 -11.38 -5.91 -3.79
N TYR A 394 -10.67 -6.97 -4.16
CA TYR A 394 -11.24 -8.30 -4.33
C TYR A 394 -10.48 -9.28 -3.44
N ASN A 395 -11.19 -9.98 -2.55
CA ASN A 395 -10.56 -10.93 -1.62
C ASN A 395 -10.23 -12.30 -2.27
N THR A 396 -10.35 -12.42 -3.59
CA THR A 396 -10.15 -13.66 -4.36
C THR A 396 -11.10 -14.81 -4.01
N ALA A 397 -12.17 -14.53 -3.26
CA ALA A 397 -13.17 -15.49 -2.84
C ALA A 397 -14.59 -14.97 -3.16
N THR A 398 -15.23 -14.33 -2.18
CA THR A 398 -16.65 -13.95 -2.23
C THR A 398 -16.89 -12.50 -1.85
N PHE A 399 -15.87 -11.63 -1.84
CA PHE A 399 -16.03 -10.22 -1.50
C PHE A 399 -15.34 -9.31 -2.51
N LEU A 400 -16.11 -8.37 -3.05
CA LEU A 400 -15.67 -7.30 -3.93
C LEU A 400 -16.17 -5.96 -3.38
N LEU A 401 -15.26 -5.01 -3.26
CA LEU A 401 -15.55 -3.63 -2.87
C LEU A 401 -15.03 -2.69 -3.95
N ILE A 402 -15.94 -1.91 -4.55
CA ILE A 402 -15.61 -0.86 -5.51
C ILE A 402 -15.80 0.47 -4.81
N THR A 403 -14.74 1.25 -4.71
CA THR A 403 -14.76 2.59 -4.11
C THR A 403 -14.46 3.62 -5.18
N VAL A 404 -15.36 4.60 -5.32
CA VAL A 404 -15.28 5.68 -6.32
C VAL A 404 -15.35 7.03 -5.63
N PRO A 405 -14.56 8.03 -6.04
CA PRO A 405 -14.66 9.36 -5.43
C PRO A 405 -15.97 10.08 -5.77
N ASP A 406 -16.42 10.99 -4.89
CA ASP A 406 -17.70 11.69 -5.04
C ASP A 406 -17.86 12.51 -6.33
N ILE A 407 -16.76 12.79 -7.04
CA ILE A 407 -16.80 13.41 -8.38
C ILE A 407 -17.58 12.57 -9.41
N TYR A 408 -17.76 11.27 -9.14
CA TYR A 408 -18.56 10.35 -9.96
C TYR A 408 -20.06 10.36 -9.63
N ARG A 409 -20.51 11.19 -8.66
CA ARG A 409 -21.91 11.22 -8.26
C ARG A 409 -22.85 11.56 -9.42
N GLY A 410 -23.89 10.75 -9.63
CA GLY A 410 -24.85 10.88 -10.72
C GLY A 410 -24.23 10.77 -12.12
N ARG A 411 -23.11 10.03 -12.26
CA ARG A 411 -22.39 9.83 -13.54
C ARG A 411 -22.17 8.35 -13.86
N LEU A 412 -22.47 7.47 -12.92
CA LEU A 412 -22.33 6.03 -13.08
C LEU A 412 -23.65 5.42 -13.56
N CYS A 413 -23.56 4.20 -14.08
CA CYS A 413 -24.72 3.33 -14.22
C CYS A 413 -24.26 1.86 -14.23
N GLY A 414 -25.21 0.95 -13.99
CA GLY A 414 -24.97 -0.48 -13.83
C GLY A 414 -25.78 -1.02 -12.66
N LEU A 415 -25.43 -2.23 -12.21
CA LEU A 415 -26.02 -2.83 -11.01
C LEU A 415 -25.70 -2.06 -9.72
N GLY A 416 -24.68 -1.20 -9.73
CA GLY A 416 -24.31 -0.34 -8.62
C GLY A 416 -25.18 0.89 -8.43
N GLY A 417 -26.16 1.14 -9.30
CA GLY A 417 -26.91 2.40 -9.32
C GLY A 417 -26.19 3.51 -10.09
N ASP A 418 -26.69 4.73 -9.96
CA ASP A 418 -26.12 5.93 -10.60
C ASP A 418 -25.28 6.81 -9.65
N TYR A 419 -25.27 6.47 -8.36
CA TYR A 419 -24.51 7.10 -7.30
C TYR A 419 -24.89 8.56 -7.06
N ASP A 420 -26.17 8.89 -6.98
CA ASP A 420 -26.62 10.28 -6.76
C ASP A 420 -26.96 10.60 -5.29
N GLY A 421 -27.07 9.59 -4.44
CA GLY A 421 -27.43 9.69 -3.03
C GLY A 421 -28.87 9.26 -2.71
N ASP A 422 -29.66 8.84 -3.71
CA ASP A 422 -31.02 8.36 -3.52
C ASP A 422 -31.14 6.84 -3.84
N PRO A 423 -31.16 5.97 -2.82
CA PRO A 423 -31.31 4.54 -3.07
C PRO A 423 -32.66 4.17 -3.70
N SER A 424 -33.67 5.04 -3.68
CA SER A 424 -35.00 4.71 -4.18
C SER A 424 -35.07 4.57 -5.70
N ASP A 425 -34.10 5.12 -6.43
CA ASP A 425 -34.08 5.16 -7.88
C ASP A 425 -32.93 4.36 -8.51
N ASP A 426 -32.00 3.81 -7.71
CA ASP A 426 -30.87 2.96 -8.12
C ASP A 426 -31.17 1.85 -9.15
N PHE A 427 -32.42 1.39 -9.25
CA PHE A 427 -32.83 0.37 -10.24
C PHE A 427 -33.14 0.99 -11.61
N ARG A 428 -32.21 1.79 -12.14
CA ARG A 428 -32.29 2.34 -13.49
C ARG A 428 -31.86 1.31 -14.53
N LEU A 429 -32.67 1.18 -15.57
CA LEU A 429 -32.35 0.41 -16.78
C LEU A 429 -31.29 1.15 -17.62
N PRO A 430 -30.62 0.48 -18.57
CA PRO A 430 -29.71 1.13 -19.52
C PRO A 430 -30.36 2.25 -20.35
N SER A 431 -31.70 2.26 -20.46
CA SER A 431 -32.48 3.33 -21.12
C SER A 431 -32.67 4.58 -20.25
N GLY A 432 -32.33 4.52 -18.96
CA GLY A 432 -32.55 5.57 -17.96
C GLY A 432 -33.90 5.49 -17.23
N ALA A 433 -34.82 4.62 -17.69
CA ALA A 433 -36.09 4.38 -17.00
C ALA A 433 -35.89 3.58 -15.71
N LEU A 434 -36.80 3.73 -14.74
CA LEU A 434 -36.82 2.91 -13.54
C LEU A 434 -37.43 1.55 -13.84
N ALA A 435 -36.78 0.50 -13.36
CA ALA A 435 -37.31 -0.86 -13.43
C ALA A 435 -38.52 -1.02 -12.51
N GLU A 436 -39.52 -1.77 -12.96
CA GLU A 436 -40.68 -2.13 -12.13
C GLU A 436 -40.34 -3.24 -11.12
N THR A 437 -39.35 -4.07 -11.46
CA THR A 437 -38.94 -5.22 -10.62
C THR A 437 -37.42 -5.38 -10.57
N THR A 438 -36.92 -5.99 -9.49
CA THR A 438 -35.50 -6.36 -9.38
C THR A 438 -35.06 -7.27 -10.53
N GLN A 439 -35.92 -8.19 -10.98
CA GLN A 439 -35.57 -9.12 -12.06
C GLN A 439 -35.38 -8.40 -13.40
N GLU A 440 -36.24 -7.43 -13.70
CA GLU A 440 -36.11 -6.59 -14.88
C GLU A 440 -34.79 -5.79 -14.85
N PHE A 441 -34.52 -5.14 -13.72
CA PHE A 441 -33.28 -4.41 -13.49
C PHE A 441 -32.05 -5.29 -13.73
N VAL A 442 -31.96 -6.43 -13.04
CA VAL A 442 -30.82 -7.36 -13.14
C VAL A 442 -30.65 -7.89 -14.56
N THR A 443 -31.75 -8.25 -15.23
CA THR A 443 -31.71 -8.77 -16.60
C THR A 443 -31.22 -7.74 -17.60
N SER A 444 -31.57 -6.46 -17.41
CA SER A 444 -31.17 -5.38 -18.31
C SER A 444 -29.67 -5.09 -18.33
N TRP A 445 -28.95 -5.46 -17.26
CA TRP A 445 -27.50 -5.25 -17.09
C TRP A 445 -26.65 -6.48 -17.40
N LYS A 446 -27.24 -7.55 -17.95
CA LYS A 446 -26.52 -8.73 -18.42
C LYS A 446 -25.68 -8.40 -19.66
N VAL A 447 -24.45 -8.91 -19.68
CA VAL A 447 -23.58 -8.86 -20.87
C VAL A 447 -23.98 -10.00 -21.82
N PRO A 448 -24.30 -9.74 -23.11
CA PRO A 448 -24.64 -10.80 -24.05
C PRO A 448 -23.45 -11.74 -24.30
N GLU A 449 -23.57 -13.01 -23.91
CA GLU A 449 -22.58 -14.04 -24.24
C GLU A 449 -22.93 -14.74 -25.55
N LYS A 450 -21.96 -14.87 -26.47
CA LYS A 450 -22.18 -15.43 -27.82
C LYS A 450 -22.33 -16.95 -27.84
N ASP A 451 -21.85 -17.66 -26.81
CA ASP A 451 -21.66 -19.13 -26.85
C ASP A 451 -22.17 -19.89 -25.61
N ARG A 452 -22.76 -19.24 -24.60
CA ARG A 452 -23.33 -19.90 -23.41
C ARG A 452 -24.62 -19.24 -22.95
N ALA A 453 -25.67 -20.06 -22.76
CA ALA A 453 -26.83 -19.65 -21.98
C ALA A 453 -26.44 -19.70 -20.49
N CYS A 454 -26.47 -18.57 -19.80
CA CYS A 454 -26.32 -18.49 -18.35
C CYS A 454 -27.70 -18.69 -17.68
N SER A 455 -27.70 -19.14 -16.43
CA SER A 455 -28.94 -19.29 -15.66
C SER A 455 -29.32 -17.98 -14.98
N ASP A 456 -30.60 -17.63 -14.99
CA ASP A 456 -31.17 -16.52 -14.21
C ASP A 456 -31.25 -16.85 -12.72
N GLY A 457 -30.93 -18.08 -12.34
CA GLY A 457 -30.89 -18.57 -10.97
C GLY A 457 -31.99 -19.60 -10.70
N CYS A 458 -32.58 -19.51 -9.51
CA CYS A 458 -33.52 -20.48 -8.94
C CYS A 458 -34.60 -20.95 -9.93
N ASP A 459 -34.63 -22.27 -10.20
CA ASP A 459 -35.68 -22.92 -10.98
C ASP A 459 -37.07 -22.63 -10.34
N ASP A 460 -38.07 -22.32 -11.16
CA ASP A 460 -39.45 -21.96 -10.77
C ASP A 460 -39.61 -20.67 -9.93
N GLY A 461 -38.57 -19.85 -9.78
CA GLY A 461 -38.67 -18.52 -9.14
C GLY A 461 -38.78 -18.54 -7.60
N VAL A 462 -38.55 -19.69 -6.97
CA VAL A 462 -38.54 -19.83 -5.51
C VAL A 462 -37.12 -20.17 -5.04
N CYS A 463 -36.37 -19.16 -4.62
CA CYS A 463 -35.12 -19.39 -3.92
C CYS A 463 -35.39 -19.91 -2.50
N SER A 464 -34.62 -20.91 -2.06
CA SER A 464 -34.72 -21.51 -0.74
C SER A 464 -34.57 -20.43 0.34
N ARG A 465 -35.68 -20.11 1.03
CA ARG A 465 -35.65 -19.16 2.14
C ARG A 465 -35.14 -19.85 3.39
N CYS A 466 -34.34 -19.14 4.16
CA CYS A 466 -33.91 -19.62 5.46
C CYS A 466 -35.12 -19.82 6.39
N ASP A 467 -35.11 -20.91 7.16
CA ASP A 467 -36.07 -21.09 8.25
C ASP A 467 -35.76 -20.08 9.36
N VAL A 468 -36.77 -19.37 9.86
CA VAL A 468 -36.68 -18.36 10.94
C VAL A 468 -35.94 -18.90 12.17
N THR A 469 -36.08 -20.19 12.48
CA THR A 469 -35.38 -20.84 13.61
C THR A 469 -33.87 -20.99 13.36
N LYS A 470 -33.47 -21.23 12.10
CA LYS A 470 -32.06 -21.26 11.68
C LYS A 470 -31.47 -19.85 11.66
N GLU A 471 -32.21 -18.84 11.17
CA GLU A 471 -31.78 -17.44 11.19
C GLU A 471 -31.44 -16.98 12.61
N ALA A 472 -32.31 -17.27 13.58
CA ALA A 472 -32.07 -16.93 14.99
C ALA A 472 -30.87 -17.69 15.62
N THR A 473 -30.53 -18.86 15.06
CA THR A 473 -29.38 -19.66 15.51
C THR A 473 -28.07 -19.10 14.97
N TYR A 474 -28.00 -18.83 13.67
CA TYR A 474 -26.83 -18.25 13.01
C TYR A 474 -26.63 -16.77 13.37
N GLY A 475 -27.68 -16.06 13.80
CA GLY A 475 -27.59 -14.69 14.25
C GLY A 475 -26.93 -14.46 15.62
N ARG A 476 -26.48 -15.51 16.32
CA ARG A 476 -25.84 -15.41 17.65
C ARG A 476 -24.34 -15.11 17.54
N ASN A 477 -23.71 -14.63 18.62
CA ASN A 477 -22.28 -14.23 18.63
C ASN A 477 -21.30 -15.37 18.34
N GLY A 478 -21.69 -16.64 18.51
CA GLY A 478 -20.89 -17.79 18.06
C GLY A 478 -20.91 -18.04 16.54
N SER A 479 -21.57 -17.17 15.78
CA SER A 479 -21.71 -17.18 14.33
C SER A 479 -21.79 -15.72 13.84
N CYS A 480 -22.76 -15.34 13.01
CA CYS A 480 -22.85 -14.01 12.40
C CYS A 480 -23.06 -12.86 13.40
N GLY A 481 -23.58 -13.14 14.60
CA GLY A 481 -23.86 -12.11 15.62
C GLY A 481 -22.63 -11.28 16.04
N ILE A 482 -21.42 -11.85 15.90
CA ILE A 482 -20.16 -11.17 16.19
C ILE A 482 -19.98 -9.86 15.39
N ILE A 483 -20.58 -9.76 14.19
CA ILE A 483 -20.53 -8.56 13.33
C ILE A 483 -21.16 -7.35 14.04
N ARG A 484 -22.24 -7.56 14.80
CA ARG A 484 -23.02 -6.49 15.47
C ARG A 484 -22.70 -6.34 16.96
N ASP A 485 -21.79 -7.16 17.49
CA ASP A 485 -21.43 -7.11 18.90
C ASP A 485 -20.71 -5.79 19.21
N ALA A 486 -21.36 -4.92 19.99
CA ALA A 486 -20.86 -3.59 20.36
C ALA A 486 -19.57 -3.63 21.19
N GLU A 487 -19.30 -4.74 21.87
CA GLU A 487 -18.07 -4.96 22.64
C GLU A 487 -17.10 -5.92 21.92
N GLY A 488 -17.54 -6.47 20.78
CA GLY A 488 -16.82 -7.46 20.01
C GLY A 488 -15.62 -6.90 19.22
N PRO A 489 -14.97 -7.75 18.42
CA PRO A 489 -13.76 -7.39 17.68
C PRO A 489 -13.99 -6.29 16.64
N PHE A 490 -15.21 -6.13 16.15
CA PHE A 490 -15.53 -5.13 15.12
C PHE A 490 -16.06 -3.80 15.67
N ARG A 491 -16.08 -3.58 16.99
CA ARG A 491 -16.64 -2.35 17.59
C ARG A 491 -16.02 -1.05 17.07
N GLY A 492 -14.72 -1.06 16.77
CA GLY A 492 -14.00 0.09 16.22
C GLY A 492 -14.40 0.41 14.77
N CYS A 493 -15.04 -0.53 14.10
CA CYS A 493 -15.49 -0.42 12.73
C CYS A 493 -16.92 0.12 12.58
N HIS A 494 -17.81 -0.15 13.54
CA HIS A 494 -19.22 0.26 13.47
C HIS A 494 -19.44 1.76 13.13
N PRO A 495 -18.62 2.72 13.61
CA PRO A 495 -18.76 4.13 13.24
C PRO A 495 -18.38 4.46 11.79
N ARG A 496 -17.65 3.57 11.10
CA ARG A 496 -17.13 3.75 9.74
C ARG A 496 -17.86 2.88 8.72
N VAL A 497 -18.25 1.67 9.10
CA VAL A 497 -18.95 0.70 8.26
C VAL A 497 -20.12 0.10 9.06
N SER A 498 -21.34 0.34 8.59
CA SER A 498 -22.55 -0.19 9.22
C SER A 498 -22.52 -1.73 9.23
N PRO A 499 -22.75 -2.39 10.39
CA PRO A 499 -22.75 -3.84 10.48
C PRO A 499 -24.05 -4.50 9.99
N VAL A 500 -25.08 -3.71 9.64
CA VAL A 500 -26.44 -4.21 9.40
C VAL A 500 -26.51 -5.14 8.20
N GLU A 501 -26.10 -4.67 7.01
CA GLU A 501 -26.19 -5.49 5.78
C GLU A 501 -25.22 -6.67 5.80
N TYR A 502 -24.00 -6.47 6.30
CA TYR A 502 -23.03 -7.56 6.46
C TYR A 502 -23.52 -8.67 7.40
N PHE A 503 -24.22 -8.31 8.47
CA PHE A 503 -24.86 -9.29 9.34
C PHE A 503 -25.97 -10.06 8.62
N THR A 504 -26.85 -9.35 7.90
CA THR A 504 -27.96 -9.95 7.16
C THR A 504 -27.44 -10.91 6.09
N HIS A 505 -26.43 -10.49 5.32
CA HIS A 505 -25.75 -11.31 4.31
C HIS A 505 -25.13 -12.56 4.93
N CYS A 506 -24.41 -12.41 6.05
CA CYS A 506 -23.81 -13.55 6.76
C CYS A 506 -24.86 -14.59 7.16
N VAL A 507 -25.99 -14.17 7.74
CA VAL A 507 -27.03 -15.12 8.17
C VAL A 507 -27.64 -15.84 6.96
N HIS A 508 -27.85 -15.12 5.86
CA HIS A 508 -28.35 -15.69 4.61
C HIS A 508 -27.37 -16.73 4.03
N ASP A 509 -26.11 -16.34 3.80
CA ASP A 509 -25.03 -17.19 3.30
C ASP A 509 -24.89 -18.49 4.11
N VAL A 510 -24.78 -18.35 5.44
CA VAL A 510 -24.62 -19.50 6.34
C VAL A 510 -25.85 -20.40 6.28
N CYS A 511 -27.04 -19.83 6.12
CA CYS A 511 -28.24 -20.63 6.02
C CYS A 511 -28.38 -21.35 4.68
N ALA A 512 -28.09 -20.68 3.57
CA ALA A 512 -28.06 -21.26 2.23
C ALA A 512 -27.04 -22.42 2.18
N ALA A 513 -25.92 -22.26 2.86
CA ALA A 513 -24.90 -23.30 3.02
C ALA A 513 -25.18 -24.30 4.17
N ASN A 514 -26.40 -24.33 4.72
CA ASN A 514 -26.81 -25.26 5.79
C ASN A 514 -25.92 -25.27 7.05
N GLY A 515 -25.41 -24.10 7.44
CA GLY A 515 -24.52 -23.93 8.59
C GLY A 515 -23.05 -24.19 8.28
N ASP A 516 -22.67 -24.25 7.00
CA ASP A 516 -21.29 -24.45 6.60
C ASP A 516 -20.36 -23.38 7.21
N ARG A 517 -19.22 -23.86 7.68
CA ARG A 517 -18.27 -23.01 8.39
C ARG A 517 -17.49 -22.10 7.45
N ALA A 518 -17.18 -22.54 6.23
CA ALA A 518 -16.45 -21.71 5.28
C ALA A 518 -17.30 -20.50 4.85
N ALA A 519 -18.61 -20.69 4.63
CA ALA A 519 -19.55 -19.60 4.38
C ALA A 519 -19.53 -18.54 5.50
N LEU A 520 -19.60 -18.97 6.77
CA LEU A 520 -19.47 -18.07 7.92
C LEU A 520 -18.14 -17.31 7.89
N CYS A 521 -17.01 -18.02 7.71
CA CYS A 521 -15.69 -17.39 7.76
C CYS A 521 -15.47 -16.41 6.60
N HIS A 522 -16.01 -16.69 5.42
CA HIS A 522 -15.96 -15.78 4.28
C HIS A 522 -16.77 -14.51 4.53
N ALA A 523 -17.97 -14.62 5.12
CA ALA A 523 -18.80 -13.47 5.47
C ALA A 523 -18.14 -12.58 6.54
N LEU A 524 -17.54 -13.19 7.57
CA LEU A 524 -16.78 -12.45 8.60
C LEU A 524 -15.54 -11.77 8.02
N GLN A 525 -14.80 -12.46 7.13
CA GLN A 525 -13.65 -11.90 6.43
C GLN A 525 -14.04 -10.74 5.51
N ALA A 526 -15.20 -10.80 4.86
CA ALA A 526 -15.74 -9.71 4.04
C ALA A 526 -15.95 -8.44 4.89
N TYR A 527 -16.52 -8.58 6.09
CA TYR A 527 -16.69 -7.45 6.99
C TYR A 527 -15.36 -6.93 7.53
N ALA A 528 -14.43 -7.82 7.90
CA ALA A 528 -13.08 -7.43 8.30
C ALA A 528 -12.35 -6.63 7.20
N ALA A 529 -12.41 -7.08 5.94
CA ALA A 529 -11.81 -6.39 4.81
C ALA A 529 -12.48 -5.03 4.54
N ALA A 530 -13.80 -4.93 4.67
CA ALA A 530 -14.53 -3.66 4.55
C ALA A 530 -14.10 -2.66 5.63
N CYS A 531 -13.96 -3.13 6.87
CA CYS A 531 -13.47 -2.33 8.00
C CYS A 531 -12.05 -1.80 7.75
N GLN A 532 -11.14 -2.67 7.32
CA GLN A 532 -9.76 -2.30 7.00
C GLN A 532 -9.69 -1.31 5.84
N ALA A 533 -10.48 -1.52 4.79
CA ALA A 533 -10.58 -0.59 3.65
C ALA A 533 -11.18 0.78 4.04
N ALA A 534 -11.91 0.85 5.16
CA ALA A 534 -12.39 2.11 5.74
C ALA A 534 -11.41 2.73 6.76
N GLY A 535 -10.23 2.13 6.95
CA GLY A 535 -9.24 2.58 7.93
C GLY A 535 -9.66 2.34 9.38
N ALA A 536 -10.63 1.46 9.63
CA ALA A 536 -11.08 1.13 10.98
C ALA A 536 -10.23 0.06 11.64
N MET A 537 -10.12 0.14 12.97
CA MET A 537 -9.48 -0.91 13.77
C MET A 537 -10.38 -2.14 13.87
N VAL A 538 -9.79 -3.31 13.63
CA VAL A 538 -10.42 -4.61 13.81
C VAL A 538 -9.63 -5.35 14.90
N GLY A 539 -10.32 -5.88 15.90
CA GLY A 539 -9.75 -6.74 16.94
C GLY A 539 -9.61 -8.18 16.48
N ALA A 540 -8.82 -8.97 17.21
CA ALA A 540 -8.66 -10.40 16.93
C ALA A 540 -10.01 -11.13 16.99
N TRP A 541 -10.42 -11.70 15.85
CA TRP A 541 -11.70 -12.42 15.72
C TRP A 541 -11.52 -13.88 15.32
N ARG A 542 -10.37 -14.25 14.74
CA ARG A 542 -10.02 -15.65 14.44
C ARG A 542 -9.34 -16.31 15.64
N THR A 543 -9.60 -17.60 15.81
CA THR A 543 -8.90 -18.47 16.75
C THR A 543 -8.59 -19.82 16.09
N LYS A 544 -7.84 -20.69 16.77
CA LYS A 544 -7.55 -22.05 16.26
C LYS A 544 -8.84 -22.85 16.03
N GLU A 545 -9.85 -22.60 16.85
CA GLU A 545 -11.16 -23.25 16.79
C GLU A 545 -12.20 -22.43 16.05
N PHE A 546 -11.93 -21.15 15.74
CA PHE A 546 -12.85 -20.22 15.09
C PHE A 546 -12.29 -19.54 13.85
N CYS A 547 -12.69 -20.04 12.69
CA CYS A 547 -12.25 -19.55 11.38
C CYS A 547 -10.72 -19.48 11.25
N PRO A 548 -9.98 -20.56 11.54
CA PRO A 548 -8.53 -20.55 11.40
C PRO A 548 -8.15 -20.25 9.95
N LEU A 549 -7.09 -19.47 9.76
CA LEU A 549 -6.53 -19.16 8.44
C LEU A 549 -5.21 -19.90 8.30
N SER A 550 -5.10 -20.75 7.28
CA SER A 550 -3.88 -21.49 6.96
C SER A 550 -2.97 -20.67 6.07
N CYS A 551 -1.71 -20.53 6.49
CA CYS A 551 -0.68 -19.82 5.75
C CYS A 551 0.32 -20.78 5.10
N PRO A 552 0.97 -20.39 3.98
CA PRO A 552 2.01 -21.20 3.36
C PRO A 552 3.19 -21.45 4.33
N PRO A 553 4.05 -22.43 4.05
CA PRO A 553 5.24 -22.66 4.86
C PRO A 553 6.08 -21.37 5.01
N ASN A 554 6.68 -21.19 6.19
CA ASN A 554 7.46 -19.98 6.56
C ASN A 554 6.64 -18.69 6.58
N SER A 555 5.38 -18.79 7.01
CA SER A 555 4.53 -17.63 7.24
C SER A 555 3.50 -17.92 8.32
N HIS A 556 2.97 -16.86 8.91
CA HIS A 556 1.92 -16.91 9.92
C HIS A 556 0.76 -15.99 9.56
N TYR A 557 -0.37 -16.24 10.21
CA TYR A 557 -1.54 -15.36 10.09
C TYR A 557 -1.29 -14.07 10.83
N GLU A 558 -1.59 -12.95 10.18
CA GLU A 558 -1.71 -11.66 10.82
C GLU A 558 -3.02 -10.98 10.44
N LEU A 559 -3.65 -10.34 11.43
CA LEU A 559 -4.87 -9.58 11.18
C LEU A 559 -4.60 -8.37 10.30
N CYS A 560 -3.35 -7.89 10.24
CA CYS A 560 -2.99 -6.64 9.62
C CYS A 560 -1.56 -6.73 9.09
N THR A 561 -1.41 -7.36 7.92
CA THR A 561 -0.14 -7.56 7.23
C THR A 561 0.11 -6.45 6.20
N ARG A 562 1.39 -6.13 5.99
CA ARG A 562 1.86 -5.29 4.88
C ARG A 562 2.56 -6.16 3.82
N THR A 563 1.79 -7.08 3.25
CA THR A 563 2.28 -8.17 2.38
C THR A 563 3.09 -7.68 1.17
N CYS A 564 2.77 -6.50 0.65
CA CYS A 564 3.47 -5.90 -0.49
C CYS A 564 4.83 -5.29 -0.16
N ASP A 565 5.14 -5.00 1.12
CA ASP A 565 6.44 -4.42 1.52
C ASP A 565 7.58 -5.44 1.45
N LEU A 566 7.28 -6.74 1.61
CA LEU A 566 8.26 -7.82 1.77
C LEU A 566 8.08 -8.89 0.69
N THR A 567 8.29 -8.48 -0.56
CA THR A 567 8.28 -9.37 -1.74
C THR A 567 9.68 -9.46 -2.35
N CYS A 568 9.94 -10.46 -3.19
CA CYS A 568 11.16 -10.52 -3.99
C CYS A 568 11.37 -9.25 -4.84
N ALA A 569 10.29 -8.65 -5.34
CA ALA A 569 10.34 -7.38 -6.06
C ALA A 569 10.75 -6.20 -5.15
N ALA A 570 10.33 -6.21 -3.88
CA ALA A 570 10.63 -5.16 -2.91
C ALA A 570 12.11 -5.12 -2.47
N LEU A 571 12.87 -6.20 -2.72
CA LEU A 571 14.31 -6.24 -2.44
C LEU A 571 15.10 -5.30 -3.36
N VAL A 572 14.63 -5.11 -4.59
CA VAL A 572 15.31 -4.29 -5.61
C VAL A 572 14.90 -2.81 -5.51
N GLY A 573 13.78 -2.50 -4.85
CA GLY A 573 13.32 -1.13 -4.64
C GLY A 573 12.01 -1.07 -3.86
N PRO A 574 11.65 0.10 -3.30
CA PRO A 574 10.49 0.22 -2.43
C PRO A 574 9.19 -0.12 -3.18
N ALA A 575 8.57 -1.24 -2.82
CA ALA A 575 7.22 -1.56 -3.22
C ALA A 575 6.26 -0.58 -2.54
N ARG A 576 5.42 0.10 -3.34
CA ARG A 576 4.47 1.09 -2.82
C ARG A 576 3.14 0.42 -2.54
N CYS A 577 3.01 -0.14 -1.33
CA CYS A 577 1.74 -0.57 -0.75
C CYS A 577 0.74 0.58 -0.65
N SER A 578 -0.55 0.26 -0.50
CA SER A 578 -1.49 1.20 0.10
C SER A 578 -1.04 1.57 1.52
N TRP A 579 -1.52 2.72 2.03
CA TRP A 579 -1.24 3.14 3.41
C TRP A 579 -1.94 2.25 4.46
N GLY A 580 -2.80 1.33 4.04
CA GLY A 580 -3.51 0.41 4.91
C GLY A 580 -2.79 -0.93 5.06
N CYS A 581 -3.25 -1.72 6.01
CA CYS A 581 -2.94 -3.13 6.11
C CYS A 581 -4.21 -3.94 5.84
N PHE A 582 -4.05 -5.23 5.56
CA PHE A 582 -5.18 -6.13 5.42
C PHE A 582 -4.91 -7.46 6.12
N GLU A 583 -5.97 -8.15 6.50
CA GLU A 583 -5.87 -9.51 7.04
C GLU A 583 -5.28 -10.46 6.00
N GLY A 584 -4.32 -11.29 6.39
CA GLY A 584 -3.68 -12.26 5.51
C GLY A 584 -2.54 -13.02 6.15
N CYS A 585 -1.67 -13.56 5.30
CA CYS A 585 -0.43 -14.20 5.73
C CYS A 585 0.73 -13.21 5.63
N GLN A 586 1.58 -13.23 6.64
CA GLN A 586 2.82 -12.48 6.73
C GLN A 586 3.97 -13.49 6.69
N CYS A 587 4.93 -13.31 5.79
CA CYS A 587 6.12 -14.16 5.81
C CYS A 587 6.84 -14.01 7.14
N ASP A 588 7.30 -15.14 7.67
CA ASP A 588 8.17 -15.16 8.84
C ASP A 588 9.46 -14.41 8.52
N GLU A 589 10.11 -13.87 9.53
CA GLU A 589 11.33 -13.10 9.33
C GLU A 589 12.41 -13.92 8.61
N GLY A 590 13.13 -13.26 7.69
CA GLY A 590 14.10 -13.92 6.81
C GLY A 590 13.48 -14.69 5.63
N PHE A 591 12.19 -14.47 5.37
CA PHE A 591 11.47 -14.91 4.17
C PHE A 591 10.72 -13.74 3.53
N VAL A 592 10.51 -13.82 2.21
CA VAL A 592 9.79 -12.83 1.40
C VAL A 592 8.84 -13.55 0.45
N PHE A 593 7.79 -12.86 0.01
CA PHE A 593 6.86 -13.42 -0.98
C PHE A 593 7.49 -13.44 -2.38
N ASP A 594 7.51 -14.60 -3.03
CA ASP A 594 7.82 -14.74 -4.47
C ASP A 594 6.56 -14.75 -5.35
N GLY A 595 5.44 -14.32 -4.78
CA GLY A 595 4.11 -14.61 -5.26
C GLY A 595 3.35 -15.29 -4.12
N ASP A 596 2.82 -16.49 -4.35
CA ASP A 596 1.96 -17.18 -3.39
C ASP A 596 2.70 -17.92 -2.26
N THR A 597 4.04 -17.97 -2.27
CA THR A 597 4.84 -18.63 -1.24
C THR A 597 5.86 -17.72 -0.57
N CYS A 598 6.24 -18.08 0.66
CA CYS A 598 7.32 -17.42 1.39
C CYS A 598 8.63 -18.19 1.19
N VAL A 599 9.54 -17.59 0.45
CA VAL A 599 10.85 -18.15 0.14
C VAL A 599 11.96 -17.34 0.79
N SER A 600 13.13 -17.96 0.96
CA SER A 600 14.30 -17.20 1.37
C SER A 600 14.72 -16.22 0.27
N PRO A 601 15.28 -15.06 0.60
CA PRO A 601 15.71 -14.07 -0.38
C PRO A 601 16.65 -14.64 -1.46
N GLU A 602 17.49 -15.64 -1.15
CA GLU A 602 18.36 -16.28 -2.16
C GLU A 602 17.62 -17.09 -3.24
N ARG A 603 16.32 -17.38 -3.03
CA ARG A 603 15.47 -18.09 -3.98
C ARG A 603 14.62 -17.17 -4.84
N CYS A 604 14.70 -15.85 -4.62
CA CYS A 604 14.01 -14.89 -5.46
C CYS A 604 14.45 -15.01 -6.92
N GLY A 605 13.45 -15.10 -7.80
CA GLY A 605 13.66 -15.03 -9.26
C GLY A 605 13.83 -13.59 -9.74
N CYS A 606 13.98 -13.42 -11.05
CA CYS A 606 13.99 -12.13 -11.74
C CYS A 606 12.77 -11.94 -12.63
#